data_AF-A0A522VK85-F1
#
_entry.id   AF-A0A522VK85-F1
#
_cell.length_a   1.000
_cell.length_b   1.000
_cell.length_c   1.000
_cell.angle_alpha   90.00
_cell.angle_beta   90.00
_cell.angle_gamma   90.00
#
_symmetry.space_group_name_H-M   'P 1'
#
loop_
_entity.id
_entity.type
_entity.pdbx_description
1 polymer ?
#
loop_
_entity_poly.entity_id
_entity_poly.type
_entity_poly.pdbx_seq_one_letter_code
_entity_poly.pdbx_strand_id
1 'polypeptide(L)'
;MTKSELIARLAQRYPQLVAKDTEYAVKMVLDAMTHALLSGSRIEIRGFGSFGLNYRPPRVGRNPKSGEKVQVPEKYVPHFKAGKELRERVDAAQAAAAAAAAPQTAHP
;
A
#
# COMPACT_ATOMS: atom_id res chain seq x y z
N MET A 1 -5.32 4.20 8.26
CA MET A 1 -6.61 3.62 7.85
C MET A 1 -6.54 2.10 8.00
N THR A 2 -7.43 1.51 8.77
CA THR A 2 -7.56 0.04 8.95
C THR A 2 -8.57 -0.56 7.97
N LYS A 3 -8.65 -1.90 7.89
CA LYS A 3 -9.66 -2.59 7.05
C LYS A 3 -11.09 -2.23 7.46
N SER A 4 -11.38 -2.23 8.77
CA SER A 4 -12.71 -1.90 9.29
C SER A 4 -13.09 -0.45 9.00
N GLU A 5 -12.13 0.48 9.10
CA GLU A 5 -12.33 1.89 8.72
C GLU A 5 -12.61 2.04 7.22
N LEU A 6 -11.93 1.28 6.36
CA LEU A 6 -12.20 1.28 4.92
C LEU A 6 -13.63 0.82 4.62
N ILE A 7 -14.09 -0.27 5.23
CA ILE A 7 -15.45 -0.79 5.07
C ILE A 7 -16.48 0.25 5.52
N ALA A 8 -16.28 0.84 6.71
CA ALA A 8 -17.17 1.87 7.23
C ALA A 8 -17.25 3.08 6.29
N ARG A 9 -16.11 3.57 5.79
CA ARG A 9 -16.07 4.69 4.83
C ARG A 9 -16.76 4.36 3.50
N LEU A 10 -16.62 3.13 3.01
CA LEU A 10 -17.28 2.69 1.78
C LEU A 10 -18.81 2.62 1.97
N ALA A 11 -19.28 2.05 3.06
CA ALA A 11 -20.71 2.00 3.38
C ALA A 11 -21.32 3.40 3.59
N GLN A 12 -20.58 4.32 4.21
CA GLN A 12 -21.00 5.73 4.34
C GLN A 12 -21.06 6.44 2.98
N ARG A 13 -20.08 6.19 2.11
CA ARG A 13 -20.01 6.82 0.79
C ARG A 13 -21.06 6.29 -0.17
N TYR A 14 -21.46 5.03 -0.01
CA TYR A 14 -22.42 4.34 -0.86
C TYR A 14 -23.51 3.70 0.02
N PRO A 15 -24.52 4.49 0.44
CA PRO A 15 -25.60 4.01 1.31
C PRO A 15 -26.40 2.83 0.75
N GLN A 16 -26.36 2.63 -0.58
CA GLN A 16 -26.99 1.51 -1.26
C GLN A 16 -26.26 0.16 -1.03
N LEU A 17 -25.00 0.18 -0.56
CA LEU A 17 -24.26 -1.04 -0.26
C LEU A 17 -24.57 -1.47 1.16
N VAL A 18 -25.01 -2.72 1.32
CA VAL A 18 -25.12 -3.34 2.64
C VAL A 18 -23.71 -3.48 3.22
N ALA A 19 -23.54 -3.21 4.52
CA ALA A 19 -22.23 -3.28 5.18
C ALA A 19 -21.55 -4.66 4.98
N LYS A 20 -22.34 -5.73 5.03
CA LYS A 20 -21.89 -7.11 4.79
C LYS A 20 -21.37 -7.30 3.35
N ASP A 21 -22.05 -6.76 2.37
CA ASP A 21 -21.63 -6.84 0.96
C ASP A 21 -20.35 -6.03 0.72
N THR A 22 -20.22 -4.88 1.40
CA THR A 22 -18.99 -4.08 1.39
C THR A 22 -17.82 -4.86 1.99
N GLU A 23 -18.04 -5.54 3.11
CA GLU A 23 -17.03 -6.41 3.73
C GLU A 23 -16.62 -7.55 2.79
N TYR A 24 -17.59 -8.23 2.17
CA TYR A 24 -17.30 -9.29 1.20
C TYR A 24 -16.54 -8.76 0.00
N ALA A 25 -16.92 -7.61 -0.56
CA ALA A 25 -16.24 -7.01 -1.70
C ALA A 25 -14.77 -6.69 -1.36
N VAL A 26 -14.51 -6.06 -0.21
CA VAL A 26 -13.14 -5.76 0.24
C VAL A 26 -12.35 -7.05 0.45
N LYS A 27 -12.94 -8.07 1.07
CA LYS A 27 -12.31 -9.38 1.24
C LYS A 27 -11.94 -10.00 -0.11
N MET A 28 -12.87 -10.04 -1.05
CA MET A 28 -12.66 -10.65 -2.36
C MET A 28 -11.56 -9.96 -3.17
N VAL A 29 -11.46 -8.64 -3.10
CA VAL A 29 -10.36 -7.91 -3.76
C VAL A 29 -9.01 -8.31 -3.16
N LEU A 30 -8.89 -8.36 -1.83
CA LEU A 30 -7.64 -8.76 -1.17
C LEU A 30 -7.26 -10.21 -1.47
N ASP A 31 -8.25 -11.11 -1.48
CA ASP A 31 -8.03 -12.53 -1.80
C ASP A 31 -7.58 -12.69 -3.27
N ALA A 32 -8.22 -11.99 -4.21
CA ALA A 32 -7.83 -12.00 -5.62
C ALA A 32 -6.40 -11.46 -5.84
N MET A 33 -6.03 -10.38 -5.16
CA MET A 33 -4.66 -9.86 -5.19
C MET A 33 -3.66 -10.88 -4.63
N THR A 34 -4.02 -11.56 -3.54
CA THR A 34 -3.18 -12.60 -2.93
C THR A 34 -2.95 -13.75 -3.90
N HIS A 35 -4.01 -14.28 -4.53
CA HIS A 35 -3.91 -15.37 -5.49
C HIS A 35 -3.10 -14.98 -6.74
N ALA A 36 -3.25 -13.75 -7.23
CA ALA A 36 -2.44 -13.26 -8.33
C ALA A 36 -0.94 -13.23 -7.96
N LEU A 37 -0.58 -12.78 -6.76
CA LEU A 37 0.81 -12.80 -6.31
C LEU A 37 1.33 -14.22 -6.07
N LEU A 38 0.53 -15.14 -5.53
CA LEU A 38 0.92 -16.53 -5.34
C LEU A 38 1.24 -17.24 -6.66
N SER A 39 0.51 -16.90 -7.74
CA SER A 39 0.79 -17.43 -9.09
C SER A 39 1.97 -16.75 -9.79
N GLY A 40 2.63 -15.77 -9.14
CA GLY A 40 3.70 -14.98 -9.74
C GLY A 40 3.20 -13.92 -10.73
N SER A 41 1.89 -13.71 -10.82
CA SER A 41 1.29 -12.72 -11.72
C SER A 41 1.51 -11.30 -11.19
N ARG A 42 1.66 -10.36 -12.12
CA ARG A 42 1.71 -8.93 -11.82
C ARG A 42 0.28 -8.37 -11.79
N ILE A 43 0.00 -7.53 -10.79
CA ILE A 43 -1.28 -6.81 -10.67
C ILE A 43 -1.02 -5.35 -11.04
N GLU A 44 -1.83 -4.81 -11.95
CA GLU A 44 -1.78 -3.40 -12.33
C GLU A 44 -3.14 -2.73 -12.11
N ILE A 45 -3.13 -1.62 -11.38
CA ILE A 45 -4.32 -0.82 -11.10
C ILE A 45 -4.00 0.59 -11.62
N ARG A 46 -4.56 0.94 -12.78
CA ARG A 46 -4.37 2.25 -13.43
C ARG A 46 -4.71 3.38 -12.45
N GLY A 47 -3.87 4.41 -12.42
CA GLY A 47 -3.99 5.55 -11.49
C GLY A 47 -3.49 5.27 -10.07
N PHE A 48 -3.39 4.01 -9.64
CA PHE A 48 -2.92 3.64 -8.30
C PHE A 48 -1.47 3.13 -8.31
N GLY A 49 -1.17 2.12 -9.11
CA GLY A 49 0.16 1.52 -9.18
C GLY A 49 0.14 0.05 -9.58
N SER A 50 1.26 -0.64 -9.34
CA SER A 50 1.38 -2.06 -9.67
C SER A 50 2.02 -2.85 -8.52
N PHE A 51 1.51 -4.07 -8.30
CA PHE A 51 2.08 -5.05 -7.38
C PHE A 51 2.76 -6.16 -8.19
N GLY A 52 3.91 -6.61 -7.72
CA GLY A 52 4.61 -7.75 -8.30
C GLY A 52 5.52 -8.41 -7.29
N LEU A 53 6.15 -9.52 -7.68
CA LEU A 53 7.15 -10.19 -6.88
C LEU A 53 8.55 -9.74 -7.26
N ASN A 54 9.38 -9.48 -6.25
CA ASN A 54 10.81 -9.33 -6.41
C ASN A 54 11.50 -10.60 -5.92
N TYR A 55 12.24 -11.27 -6.80
CA TYR A 55 13.14 -12.34 -6.42
C TYR A 55 14.36 -11.76 -5.67
N ARG A 56 14.72 -12.38 -4.55
CA ARG A 56 15.91 -12.08 -3.77
C ARG A 56 16.79 -13.33 -3.77
N PRO A 57 17.97 -13.31 -4.43
CA PRO A 57 18.87 -14.45 -4.45
C PRO A 57 19.40 -14.75 -3.04
N PRO A 58 19.85 -15.99 -2.78
CA PRO A 58 20.41 -16.35 -1.50
C PRO A 58 21.72 -15.57 -1.27
N ARG A 59 21.95 -15.14 -0.03
CA ARG A 59 23.15 -14.36 0.32
C ARG A 59 23.60 -14.66 1.74
N VAL A 60 24.88 -14.44 2.00
CA VAL A 60 25.43 -14.51 3.37
C VAL A 60 25.27 -13.13 4.02
N GLY A 61 24.42 -13.07 5.05
CA GLY A 61 24.27 -11.92 5.92
C GLY A 61 25.18 -12.01 7.16
N ARG A 62 25.11 -10.98 8.00
CA ARG A 62 25.69 -11.00 9.35
C ARG A 62 24.61 -10.72 10.37
N ASN A 63 24.65 -11.43 11.49
CA ASN A 63 23.78 -11.12 12.63
C ASN A 63 24.19 -9.76 13.22
N PRO A 64 23.31 -8.76 13.29
CA PRO A 64 23.64 -7.45 13.86
C PRO A 64 24.11 -7.51 15.32
N LYS A 65 23.71 -8.56 16.06
CA LYS A 65 24.04 -8.74 17.48
C LYS A 65 25.35 -9.51 17.72
N SER A 66 25.61 -10.58 16.96
CA SER A 66 26.79 -11.46 17.17
C SER A 66 27.89 -11.33 16.12
N GLY A 67 27.63 -10.69 14.98
CA GLY A 67 28.58 -10.58 13.87
C GLY A 67 28.78 -11.87 13.07
N GLU A 68 28.19 -12.98 13.51
CA GLU A 68 28.30 -14.28 12.85
C GLU A 68 27.68 -14.25 11.46
N LYS A 69 28.25 -15.05 10.55
CA LYS A 69 27.75 -15.23 9.20
C LYS A 69 26.48 -16.08 9.23
N VAL A 70 25.38 -15.55 8.72
CA VAL A 70 24.09 -16.24 8.63
C VAL A 70 23.71 -16.38 7.16
N GLN A 71 23.37 -17.59 6.73
CA GLN A 71 22.83 -17.80 5.38
C GLN A 71 21.38 -17.29 5.31
N VAL A 72 21.12 -16.40 4.35
CA VAL A 72 19.78 -15.92 4.04
C VAL A 72 19.32 -16.68 2.80
N PRO A 73 18.28 -17.53 2.89
CA PRO A 73 17.78 -18.27 1.76
C PRO A 73 17.18 -17.33 0.71
N GLU A 74 17.03 -17.85 -0.50
CA GLU A 74 16.30 -17.14 -1.54
C GLU A 74 14.83 -16.94 -1.15
N LYS A 75 14.23 -15.84 -1.61
CA LYS A 75 12.81 -15.58 -1.36
C LYS A 75 12.20 -14.66 -2.39
N TYR A 76 10.91 -14.83 -2.62
CA TYR A 76 10.08 -13.87 -3.34
C TYR A 76 9.44 -12.91 -2.34
N VAL A 77 9.55 -11.61 -2.60
CA VAL A 77 8.98 -10.57 -1.75
C VAL A 77 7.99 -9.74 -2.57
N PRO A 78 6.73 -9.62 -2.13
CA PRO A 78 5.78 -8.69 -2.75
C PRO A 78 6.31 -7.26 -2.71
N HIS A 79 6.16 -6.55 -3.81
CA HIS A 79 6.58 -5.17 -3.96
C HIS A 79 5.50 -4.35 -4.65
N PHE A 80 5.20 -3.18 -4.07
CA PHE A 80 4.30 -2.20 -4.66
C PHE A 80 5.08 -1.05 -5.29
N LYS A 81 4.80 -0.75 -6.56
CA LYS A 81 5.27 0.46 -7.25
C LYS A 81 4.09 1.42 -7.37
N ALA A 82 4.12 2.51 -6.61
CA ALA A 82 3.12 3.57 -6.73
C ALA A 82 3.12 4.17 -8.15
N GLY A 83 1.94 4.36 -8.73
CA GLY A 83 1.78 5.01 -10.03
C GLY A 83 2.11 6.50 -9.97
N LYS A 84 2.32 7.12 -11.13
CA LYS A 84 2.59 8.57 -11.25
C LYS A 84 1.45 9.40 -10.63
N GLU A 85 0.22 9.11 -11.02
CA GLU A 85 -0.97 9.83 -10.54
C GLU A 85 -1.13 9.77 -9.02
N LEU A 86 -0.92 8.59 -8.41
CA LEU A 86 -0.97 8.46 -6.94
C LEU A 86 0.08 9.33 -6.25
N ARG A 87 1.33 9.34 -6.75
CA ARG A 87 2.40 10.16 -6.18
C ARG A 87 2.07 11.65 -6.27
N GLU A 88 1.69 12.11 -7.46
CA GLU A 88 1.34 13.51 -7.71
C GLU A 88 0.18 13.98 -6.82
N ARG A 89 -0.86 13.15 -6.67
CA ARG A 89 -2.00 13.48 -5.80
C ARG A 89 -1.62 13.56 -4.33
N VAL A 90 -0.73 12.67 -3.86
CA VAL A 90 -0.23 12.71 -2.48
C VAL A 90 0.64 13.95 -2.25
N ASP A 91 1.59 14.21 -3.15
CA ASP A 91 2.49 15.35 -3.03
C ASP A 91 1.72 16.68 -3.05
N ALA A 92 0.77 16.84 -3.98
CA ALA A 92 -0.09 18.02 -4.05
C ALA A 92 -0.95 18.21 -2.80
N ALA A 93 -1.53 17.13 -2.26
CA ALA A 93 -2.33 17.21 -1.04
C ALA A 93 -1.50 17.60 0.19
N GLN A 94 -0.27 17.09 0.32
CA GLN A 94 0.63 17.45 1.41
C GLN A 94 1.14 18.90 1.27
N ALA A 95 1.44 19.35 0.05
CA ALA A 95 1.83 20.73 -0.20
C ALA A 95 0.70 21.72 0.16
N ALA A 96 -0.55 21.40 -0.20
CA ALA A 96 -1.72 22.20 0.16
C ALA A 96 -1.94 22.23 1.68
N ALA A 97 -1.78 21.10 2.38
CA ALA A 97 -1.89 21.05 3.83
C ALA A 97 -0.79 21.88 4.53
N ALA A 98 0.44 21.84 4.03
CA ALA A 98 1.55 22.64 4.55
C ALA A 98 1.33 24.15 4.35
N ALA A 99 0.79 24.56 3.20
CA ALA A 99 0.45 25.96 2.93
C ALA A 99 -0.68 26.48 3.83
N ALA A 100 -1.67 25.64 4.15
CA ALA A 100 -2.77 25.99 5.07
C ALA A 100 -2.34 26.05 6.55
N ALA A 101 -1.26 25.34 6.92
CA ALA A 101 -0.72 25.31 8.27
C ALA A 101 0.35 26.37 8.55
N ALA A 102 0.79 27.13 7.54
CA ALA A 102 1.72 28.23 7.74
C ALA A 102 1.04 29.34 8.56
N PRO A 103 1.62 29.79 9.69
CA PRO A 103 1.05 30.87 10.47
C PRO A 103 1.00 32.12 9.60
N GLN A 104 -0.19 32.71 9.47
CA GLN A 104 -0.35 34.05 8.95
C GLN A 104 0.49 34.96 9.84
N THR A 105 1.67 35.32 9.36
CA THR A 105 2.53 36.29 10.02
C THR A 105 1.79 37.61 9.94
N ALA A 106 1.26 38.03 11.08
CA ALA A 106 0.72 39.35 11.30
C ALA A 106 1.75 40.39 10.82
N HIS A 107 1.39 41.17 9.82
CA HIS A 107 2.06 42.43 9.54
C HIS A 107 1.20 43.57 10.12
N PRO A 108 1.85 44.60 10.70
CA PRO A 108 1.29 45.55 11.66
C PRO A 108 0.36 46.59 11.05
#